data_AF-A0AAV0I1T7-F1
#
_entry.id   AF-A0AAV0I1T7-F1
#
_cell.length_a   1.000
_cell.length_b   1.000
_cell.length_c   1.000
_cell.angle_alpha   90.00
_cell.angle_beta   90.00
_cell.angle_gamma   90.00
#
_symmetry.space_group_name_H-M   'P 1'
#
loop_
_entity.id
_entity.type
_entity.pdbx_description
1 polymer ?
#
loop_
_entity_poly.entity_id
_entity_poly.type
_entity_poly.pdbx_seq_one_letter_code
_entity_poly.pdbx_strand_id
1 'polypeptide(L)'
;MRVYSSLWNADNWATRGGLEKIDWNSAPFVARYRNFRARACKWNGQPSITKCAVNSPANWWTSPVYKQLSSAKQGQMKWVRDNHMIYDYCRDFKRFNGNMPPECFKPQF
;
A
#
# COMPACT_ATOMS: atom_id res chain seq x y z
N MET A 1 1.65 6.40 13.06
CA MET A 1 0.63 6.43 11.99
C MET A 1 -0.74 6.06 12.57
N ARG A 2 -1.83 6.44 11.90
CA ARG A 2 -3.21 6.04 12.22
C ARG A 2 -3.85 5.40 10.98
N VAL A 3 -4.90 4.60 11.17
CA VAL A 3 -5.65 3.99 10.07
C VAL A 3 -6.86 4.86 9.75
N TYR A 4 -7.11 5.11 8.47
CA TYR A 4 -8.24 5.91 7.99
C TYR A 4 -8.98 5.14 6.89
N SER A 5 -10.28 5.41 6.75
CA SER A 5 -11.10 4.96 5.64
C SER A 5 -12.05 6.09 5.27
N SER A 6 -12.19 6.36 3.97
CA SER A 6 -13.09 7.37 3.45
C SER A 6 -13.62 6.95 2.08
N LEU A 7 -14.83 7.38 1.78
CA LEU A 7 -15.41 7.39 0.44
C LEU A 7 -15.68 8.85 0.10
N TRP A 8 -15.08 9.36 -0.98
CA TRP A 8 -15.15 10.77 -1.35
C TRP A 8 -15.00 10.95 -2.86
N ASN A 9 -15.49 12.08 -3.38
CA ASN A 9 -15.40 12.41 -4.80
C ASN A 9 -14.01 12.98 -5.15
N ALA A 10 -13.35 12.39 -6.14
CA ALA A 10 -12.03 12.79 -6.64
C ALA A 10 -12.02 13.00 -8.17
N ASP A 11 -13.06 13.63 -8.71
CA ASP A 11 -13.28 13.91 -10.15
C ASP A 11 -12.07 14.47 -10.91
N ASN A 12 -11.18 15.18 -10.23
CA ASN A 12 -10.03 15.80 -10.87
C ASN A 12 -8.97 14.79 -11.34
N TRP A 13 -9.01 13.54 -10.88
CA TRP A 13 -7.98 12.55 -11.23
C TRP A 13 -8.41 11.07 -11.19
N ALA A 14 -9.50 10.71 -10.52
CA ALA A 14 -9.79 9.31 -10.18
C ALA A 14 -10.03 8.38 -11.39
N THR A 15 -10.88 8.80 -12.34
CA THR A 15 -11.29 7.95 -13.46
C THR A 15 -10.75 8.49 -14.78
N ARG A 16 -10.00 7.65 -15.52
CA ARG A 16 -9.29 8.04 -16.76
C ARG A 16 -8.46 9.34 -16.60
N GLY A 17 -7.78 9.49 -15.47
CA GLY A 17 -6.99 10.70 -15.18
C GLY A 17 -7.84 11.96 -14.96
N GLY A 18 -9.13 11.81 -14.61
CA GLY A 18 -10.06 12.90 -14.37
C GLY A 18 -10.92 13.29 -15.58
N LEU A 19 -10.87 12.52 -16.67
CA LEU A 19 -11.71 12.75 -17.85
C LEU A 19 -13.18 12.39 -17.62
N GLU A 20 -13.44 11.32 -16.86
CA GLU A 20 -14.80 10.90 -16.52
C GLU A 20 -15.18 11.50 -15.15
N LYS A 21 -16.31 12.20 -15.10
CA LYS A 21 -16.85 12.81 -13.88
C LYS A 21 -17.92 11.93 -13.28
N ILE A 22 -18.09 12.04 -11.97
CA ILE A 22 -19.15 11.35 -11.25
C ILE A 22 -20.53 11.74 -11.78
N ASP A 23 -21.37 10.75 -12.04
CA ASP A 23 -22.79 10.98 -12.29
C ASP A 23 -23.56 10.93 -10.97
N TRP A 24 -23.92 12.09 -10.45
CA TRP A 24 -24.65 12.20 -9.18
C TRP A 24 -26.07 11.63 -9.21
N ASN A 25 -26.65 11.41 -10.39
CA ASN A 25 -27.96 10.74 -10.50
C ASN A 25 -27.87 9.26 -10.11
N SER A 26 -26.67 8.67 -10.14
CA SER A 26 -26.40 7.30 -9.72
C SER A 26 -26.19 7.14 -8.20
N ALA A 27 -26.39 8.21 -7.42
CA ALA A 27 -26.27 8.18 -5.96
C ALA A 27 -27.40 7.35 -5.30
N PRO A 28 -27.18 6.75 -4.11
CA PRO A 28 -25.99 6.88 -3.25
C PRO A 28 -24.85 5.93 -3.63
N PHE A 29 -23.61 6.42 -3.49
CA PHE A 29 -22.40 5.61 -3.60
C PHE A 29 -22.09 4.97 -2.24
N VAL A 30 -22.08 3.64 -2.16
CA VAL A 30 -21.99 2.91 -0.88
C VAL A 30 -20.79 1.97 -0.84
N ALA A 31 -19.85 2.23 0.07
CA ALA A 31 -18.78 1.31 0.44
C ALA A 31 -19.12 0.62 1.77
N ARG A 32 -19.02 -0.72 1.83
CA ARG A 32 -19.28 -1.50 3.05
C ARG A 32 -18.00 -2.15 3.54
N TYR A 33 -17.69 -1.95 4.82
CA TYR A 33 -16.54 -2.53 5.49
C TYR A 33 -16.99 -3.50 6.58
N ARG A 34 -16.25 -4.58 6.77
CA ARG A 34 -16.49 -5.57 7.83
C ARG A 34 -15.16 -6.14 8.30
N ASN A 35 -15.17 -6.82 9.45
CA ASN A 35 -14.02 -7.56 9.98
C ASN A 35 -12.76 -6.71 10.23
N PHE A 36 -12.90 -5.48 10.72
CA PHE A 36 -11.75 -4.69 11.15
C PHE A 36 -11.03 -5.36 12.34
N ARG A 37 -9.78 -5.79 12.13
CA ARG A 37 -8.97 -6.50 13.13
C ARG A 37 -7.54 -5.96 13.13
N ALA A 38 -7.34 -4.81 13.78
CA ALA A 38 -6.00 -4.23 13.90
C ALA A 38 -5.11 -5.07 14.83
N ARG A 39 -4.05 -5.66 14.27
CA ARG A 39 -2.95 -6.30 15.00
C ARG A 39 -1.68 -5.49 14.75
N ALA A 40 -1.43 -4.51 15.61
CA ALA A 40 -0.33 -3.56 15.44
C ALA A 40 0.29 -3.21 16.79
N CYS A 41 1.54 -2.73 16.76
CA CYS A 41 2.16 -2.14 17.92
C CYS A 41 1.70 -0.69 18.11
N LYS A 42 1.06 -0.39 19.23
CA LYS A 42 0.54 0.95 19.54
C LYS A 42 1.69 1.90 19.88
N TRP A 43 1.71 3.06 19.22
CA TRP A 43 2.62 4.14 19.56
C TRP A 43 2.16 4.86 20.85
N ASN A 44 2.94 4.72 21.91
CA ASN A 44 2.77 5.39 23.20
C ASN A 44 3.98 6.29 23.54
N GLY A 45 4.63 6.84 22.52
CA GLY A 45 5.88 7.62 22.65
C GLY A 45 7.14 6.79 22.46
N GLN A 46 8.29 7.41 22.71
CA GLN A 46 9.63 6.89 22.40
C GLN A 46 9.90 5.44 22.85
N PRO A 47 9.46 4.99 24.04
CA PRO A 47 9.68 3.60 24.47
C PRO A 47 9.07 2.55 23.54
N SER A 48 8.09 2.93 22.71
CA SER A 48 7.46 2.03 21.75
C SER A 48 8.44 1.57 20.67
N ILE A 49 9.45 2.38 20.30
CA ILE A 49 10.40 2.03 19.23
C ILE A 49 11.05 0.67 19.53
N THR A 50 11.62 0.53 20.72
CA THR A 50 12.27 -0.70 21.15
C THR A 50 11.25 -1.80 21.45
N LYS A 51 10.12 -1.47 22.09
CA LYS A 51 9.08 -2.45 22.44
C LYS A 51 8.38 -3.06 21.23
N CYS A 52 8.23 -2.32 20.13
CA CYS A 52 7.61 -2.82 18.90
C CYS A 52 8.58 -3.63 18.04
N ALA A 53 9.88 -3.37 18.17
CA ALA A 53 10.94 -4.02 17.40
C ALA A 53 11.54 -5.24 18.10
N VAL A 54 11.27 -5.44 19.39
CA VAL A 54 11.81 -6.59 20.14
C VAL A 54 11.32 -7.90 19.54
N ASN A 55 12.26 -8.82 19.32
CA ASN A 55 11.97 -10.14 18.81
C ASN A 55 11.26 -10.97 19.90
N SER A 56 9.94 -11.09 19.79
CA SER A 56 9.11 -11.84 20.73
C SER A 56 7.92 -12.48 20.02
N PRO A 57 7.36 -13.58 20.56
CA PRO A 57 6.15 -14.19 19.99
C PRO A 57 4.95 -13.23 19.90
N ALA A 58 4.86 -12.28 20.83
CA ALA A 58 3.82 -11.24 20.84
C ALA A 58 3.94 -10.30 19.63
N ASN A 59 5.16 -9.94 19.26
CA ASN A 59 5.47 -9.15 18.07
C ASN A 59 5.75 -10.06 16.87
N TRP A 60 4.79 -10.90 16.49
CA TRP A 60 4.95 -11.90 15.42
C TRP A 60 5.62 -11.36 14.13
N TRP A 61 5.40 -10.08 13.79
CA TRP A 61 6.00 -9.42 12.63
C TRP A 61 7.52 -9.30 12.68
N THR A 62 8.16 -9.45 13.84
CA THR A 62 9.63 -9.42 13.98
C THR A 62 10.29 -10.77 13.68
N SER A 63 9.50 -11.84 13.54
CA SER A 63 10.04 -13.18 13.27
C SER A 63 10.79 -13.22 11.93
N PRO A 64 11.88 -14.00 11.80
CA PRO A 64 12.66 -14.10 10.56
C PRO A 64 11.83 -14.39 9.31
N VAL A 65 10.74 -15.16 9.44
CA VAL A 65 9.83 -15.51 8.33
C VAL A 65 9.09 -14.31 7.73
N TYR A 66 9.00 -13.19 8.46
CA TYR A 66 8.36 -11.95 7.99
C TYR A 66 9.38 -10.87 7.56
N LYS A 67 10.69 -11.17 7.60
CA LYS A 67 11.71 -10.24 7.10
C LYS A 67 11.69 -10.08 5.58
N GLN A 68 11.17 -11.08 4.86
CA GLN A 68 11.03 -11.07 3.41
C GLN A 68 9.85 -11.95 2.98
N LEU A 69 9.37 -11.74 1.75
CA LEU A 69 8.41 -12.65 1.13
C LEU A 69 9.08 -14.00 0.83
N SER A 70 8.33 -15.09 0.97
CA SER A 70 8.73 -16.40 0.43
C SER A 70 8.75 -16.37 -1.10
N SER A 71 9.56 -17.22 -1.75
CA SER A 71 9.65 -17.32 -3.22
C SER A 71 8.28 -17.50 -3.90
N ALA A 72 7.36 -18.27 -3.32
CA ALA A 72 6.00 -18.42 -3.85
C ALA A 72 5.22 -17.08 -3.89
N LYS A 73 5.28 -16.31 -2.80
CA LYS A 73 4.66 -14.96 -2.71
C LYS A 73 5.32 -13.96 -3.65
N GLN A 74 6.63 -14.05 -3.84
CA GLN A 74 7.36 -13.24 -4.82
C GLN A 74 6.88 -13.56 -6.25
N GLY A 75 6.70 -14.84 -6.58
CA GLY A 75 6.13 -15.27 -7.86
C GLY A 75 4.72 -14.72 -8.09
N GLN A 76 3.85 -14.76 -7.06
CA GLN A 76 2.51 -14.16 -7.13
C GLN A 76 2.55 -12.65 -7.35
N MET A 77 3.41 -11.93 -6.61
CA MET A 77 3.58 -10.49 -6.79
C MET A 77 4.09 -10.16 -8.19
N LYS A 78 5.03 -10.94 -8.73
CA LYS A 78 5.51 -10.78 -10.10
C LYS A 78 4.38 -10.97 -11.10
N TRP A 79 3.58 -12.04 -10.96
CA TRP A 79 2.45 -12.29 -11.85
C TRP A 79 1.44 -11.14 -11.86
N VAL A 80 1.10 -10.58 -10.70
CA VAL A 80 0.22 -9.39 -10.61
C VAL A 80 0.83 -8.19 -11.33
N ARG A 81 2.13 -7.95 -11.14
CA ARG A 81 2.83 -6.85 -11.83
C ARG A 81 2.87 -7.04 -13.34
N ASP A 82 3.12 -8.25 -13.82
CA ASP A 82 3.21 -8.53 -15.25
C ASP A 82 1.85 -8.47 -15.95
N ASN A 83 0.75 -8.83 -15.27
CA ASN A 83 -0.56 -9.03 -15.91
C ASN A 83 -1.61 -7.95 -15.58
N HIS A 84 -1.45 -7.20 -14.47
CA HIS A 84 -2.50 -6.30 -13.97
C HIS A 84 -2.03 -4.89 -13.62
N MET A 85 -0.72 -4.62 -13.62
CA MET A 85 -0.20 -3.29 -13.28
C MET A 85 -0.27 -2.35 -14.49
N ILE A 86 -1.09 -1.30 -14.37
CA ILE A 86 -1.28 -0.29 -15.43
C ILE A 86 -0.42 0.97 -15.26
N TYR A 87 0.16 1.17 -14.08
CA TYR A 87 1.04 2.30 -13.79
C TYR A 87 2.09 1.89 -12.75
N ASP A 88 3.34 2.30 -12.98
CA ASP A 88 4.47 2.09 -12.09
C ASP A 88 5.32 3.37 -12.10
N TYR A 89 5.39 4.05 -10.95
CA TYR A 89 6.15 5.29 -10.84
C TYR A 89 7.64 5.08 -11.08
N CYS A 90 8.19 3.89 -10.81
CA CYS A 90 9.59 3.57 -11.07
C CYS A 90 9.91 3.43 -12.56
N ARG A 91 8.89 3.36 -13.42
CA ARG A 91 9.02 3.34 -14.90
C ARG A 91 8.56 4.65 -15.55
N ASP A 92 8.10 5.61 -14.75
CA ASP A 92 7.63 6.91 -15.23
C ASP A 92 8.80 7.90 -15.33
N PHE A 93 9.69 7.67 -16.32
CA PHE A 93 10.84 8.54 -16.56
C PHE A 93 10.44 9.97 -16.91
N LYS A 94 9.25 10.17 -17.48
CA LYS A 94 8.73 11.49 -17.82
C LYS A 94 8.41 12.29 -16.57
N ARG A 95 7.74 11.70 -15.58
CA ARG A 95 7.41 12.37 -14.32
C ARG A 95 8.65 12.81 -13.54
N PHE A 96 9.72 12.02 -13.59
CA PHE A 96 10.94 12.26 -12.83
C PHE A 96 12.08 12.85 -13.66
N ASN A 97 11.86 13.20 -14.93
CA ASN A 97 12.88 13.69 -15.85
C ASN A 97 14.14 12.79 -15.87
N GLY A 98 13.95 11.47 -15.83
CA GLY A 98 15.04 10.48 -15.74
C GLY A 98 15.67 10.30 -14.36
N ASN A 99 15.41 11.19 -13.39
CA ASN A 99 15.98 11.15 -12.04
C ASN A 99 15.13 10.31 -11.09
N MET A 100 15.24 8.99 -11.21
CA MET A 100 14.39 8.06 -10.47
C MET A 100 14.73 8.03 -8.97
N PRO A 101 13.71 7.88 -8.10
CA PRO A 101 13.93 7.67 -6.68
C PRO A 101 14.85 6.46 -6.38
N PRO A 102 15.77 6.53 -5.40
CA PRO A 102 16.78 5.48 -5.16
C PRO A 102 16.19 4.09 -4.87
N GLU A 103 15.00 4.01 -4.31
CA GLU A 103 14.32 2.75 -4.01
C GLU A 103 13.90 1.98 -5.27
N CYS A 104 13.77 2.64 -6.43
CA CYS A 104 13.45 1.99 -7.69
C CYS A 104 14.55 1.02 -8.18
N PHE A 105 15.78 1.22 -7.69
CA PHE A 105 16.93 0.34 -7.99
C PHE A 105 17.14 -0.75 -6.94
N LYS A 106 16.30 -0.79 -5.89
CA LYS A 106 16.31 -1.88 -4.92
C LYS A 106 15.58 -3.09 -5.51
N PRO A 107 15.92 -4.31 -5.05
CA PRO A 107 15.21 -5.48 -5.50
C PRO A 107 13.71 -5.36 -5.22
N GLN A 108 12.92 -5.45 -6.30
CA GLN A 108 11.47 -5.34 -6.26
C GLN A 108 10.87 -6.72 -5.98
N PHE A 109 11.16 -7.32 -4.83
CA PHE A 109 10.65 -8.64 -4.44
C PHE A 109 9.96 -8.64 -3.08
#